data_AF-D2W5Y9-F1
#
_entry.id   AF-D2W5Y9-F1
#
_cell.length_a   1.000
_cell.length_b   1.000
_cell.length_c   1.000
_cell.angle_alpha   90.00
_cell.angle_beta   90.00
_cell.angle_gamma   90.00
#
_symmetry.space_group_name_H-M   'P 1'
#
loop_
_entity.id
_entity.type
_entity.pdbx_description
1 polymer ?
#
loop_
_entity_poly.entity_id
_entity_poly.type
_entity_poly.pdbx_seq_one_letter_code
_entity_poly.pdbx_strand_id
1 'polypeptide(L)'
;MSDIVPKFKKVSLTGAPFSSDAEYYKTLRNYELADAHARNAPKDIPTLTETSKYLCSPFDNIEEKARSVYVWLCLNLTYDKVNRKNHTLPKYNAEVMGPSFSEEEKKIYNDFALCAFYLKTCVCTGFAGLFEGKYFYSTMES
;
A
#
# COMPACT_ATOMS: atom_id res chain seq x y z
N MET A 1 2.37 45.55 22.13
CA MET A 1 1.86 44.19 21.91
C MET A 1 2.56 43.62 20.70
N SER A 2 3.42 42.66 20.96
CA SER A 2 4.25 41.94 20.00
C SER A 2 3.46 40.77 19.45
N ASP A 3 3.05 40.84 18.18
CA ASP A 3 2.53 39.67 17.49
C ASP A 3 3.50 39.23 16.41
N ILE A 4 4.08 38.08 16.73
CA ILE A 4 5.14 37.37 16.04
C ILE A 4 4.57 36.89 14.71
N VAL A 5 4.91 37.57 13.61
CA VAL A 5 4.71 37.01 12.27
C VAL A 5 5.56 35.74 12.19
N PRO A 6 4.98 34.56 11.90
CA PRO A 6 5.77 33.36 11.69
C PRO A 6 6.72 33.64 10.52
N LYS A 7 8.02 33.75 10.81
CA LYS A 7 9.03 33.70 9.76
C LYS A 7 8.90 32.33 9.12
N PHE A 8 8.18 32.25 8.00
CA PHE A 8 8.28 31.12 7.10
C PHE A 8 9.78 30.95 6.81
N LYS A 9 10.35 29.88 7.37
CA LYS A 9 11.71 29.46 7.06
C LYS A 9 11.69 29.26 5.55
N LYS A 10 12.31 30.17 4.80
CA LYS A 10 12.48 30.00 3.36
C LYS A 10 13.03 28.59 3.18
N VAL A 11 12.26 27.73 2.54
CA VAL A 11 12.80 26.47 2.05
C VAL A 11 13.95 26.89 1.15
N SER A 12 15.16 26.62 1.62
CA SER A 12 16.38 26.87 0.88
C SER A 12 16.36 25.96 -0.33
N LEU A 13 15.79 26.45 -1.44
CA LEU A 13 15.91 25.87 -2.76
C LEU A 13 17.32 26.14 -3.30
N THR A 14 18.35 25.66 -2.59
CA THR A 14 19.73 25.61 -3.10
C THR A 14 19.90 24.50 -4.13
N GLY A 15 18.89 23.64 -4.31
CA GLY A 15 18.74 22.81 -5.51
C GLY A 15 17.95 23.58 -6.57
N ALA A 16 18.45 23.59 -7.81
CA ALA A 16 17.65 24.02 -8.95
C ALA A 16 16.28 23.33 -8.92
N PRO A 17 15.19 23.97 -9.37
CA PRO A 17 13.96 23.23 -9.63
C PRO A 17 14.36 22.07 -10.56
N PHE A 18 14.00 20.83 -10.22
CA PHE A 18 14.45 19.60 -10.89
C PHE A 18 15.87 19.10 -10.59
N SER A 19 16.53 19.52 -9.51
CA SER A 19 17.70 18.78 -9.02
C SER A 19 17.25 17.43 -8.45
N SER A 20 17.08 16.45 -9.34
CA SER A 20 17.01 15.05 -8.96
C SER A 20 18.32 14.75 -8.24
N ASP A 21 18.26 14.34 -6.98
CA ASP A 21 19.46 13.98 -6.25
C ASP A 21 20.11 12.81 -7.00
N ALA A 22 21.18 13.07 -7.76
CA ALA A 22 21.77 12.04 -8.63
C ALA A 22 22.25 10.84 -7.79
N GLU A 23 22.56 11.05 -6.51
CA GLU A 23 22.83 10.01 -5.52
C GLU A 23 21.64 9.07 -5.29
N TYR A 24 20.40 9.58 -5.30
CA TYR A 24 19.18 8.78 -5.16
C TYR A 24 19.04 7.72 -6.26
N TYR A 25 19.49 8.02 -7.48
CA TYR A 25 19.51 7.08 -8.59
C TYR A 25 20.78 6.21 -8.67
N LYS A 26 21.82 6.51 -7.86
CA LYS A 26 23.06 5.71 -7.82
C LYS A 26 22.91 4.42 -7.02
N THR A 27 21.98 4.35 -6.06
CA THR A 27 21.57 3.07 -5.50
C THR A 27 20.68 2.35 -6.51
N LEU A 28 21.26 1.41 -7.27
CA LEU A 28 20.51 0.49 -8.12
C LEU A 28 19.52 -0.29 -7.24
N ARG A 29 18.26 0.15 -7.23
CA ARG A 29 17.17 -0.62 -6.64
C ARG A 29 17.06 -1.96 -7.36
N ASN A 30 16.89 -3.03 -6.60
CA ASN A 30 16.75 -4.37 -7.14
C ASN A 30 15.26 -4.73 -7.31
N TYR A 31 14.60 -4.08 -8.26
CA TYR A 31 13.19 -4.35 -8.55
C TYR A 31 12.97 -5.75 -9.12
N GLU A 32 13.97 -6.37 -9.75
CA GLU A 32 13.89 -7.76 -10.20
C GLU A 32 13.67 -8.71 -9.02
N LEU A 33 14.38 -8.49 -7.91
CA LEU A 33 14.21 -9.28 -6.69
C LEU A 33 12.86 -9.01 -6.02
N ALA A 34 12.40 -7.75 -5.98
CA ALA A 34 11.07 -7.39 -5.47
C ALA A 34 9.94 -8.07 -6.26
N ASP A 35 10.01 -8.03 -7.59
CA ASP A 35 9.03 -8.64 -8.47
C ASP A 35 9.03 -10.18 -8.33
N ALA A 36 10.21 -10.80 -8.25
CA ALA A 36 10.33 -12.24 -8.06
C ALA A 36 9.79 -12.70 -6.70
N HIS A 37 10.10 -11.98 -5.63
CA HIS A 37 9.59 -12.27 -4.29
C HIS A 37 8.06 -12.21 -4.23
N ALA A 38 7.47 -11.14 -4.76
CA ALA A 38 6.02 -10.96 -4.80
C ALA A 38 5.30 -12.07 -5.59
N ARG A 39 5.89 -12.54 -6.70
CA ARG A 39 5.36 -13.65 -7.51
C ARG A 39 5.40 -15.00 -6.79
N ASN A 40 6.33 -15.17 -5.87
CA ASN A 40 6.53 -16.41 -5.11
C ASN A 40 5.81 -16.41 -3.76
N ALA A 41 4.97 -15.39 -3.48
CA ALA A 41 4.21 -15.33 -2.25
C ALA A 41 3.30 -16.57 -2.06
N PRO A 42 3.29 -17.20 -0.88
CA PRO A 42 2.39 -18.30 -0.58
C PRO A 42 0.93 -17.92 -0.83
N LYS A 43 0.15 -18.85 -1.36
CA LYS A 43 -1.28 -18.62 -1.66
C LYS A 43 -2.15 -18.63 -0.40
N ASP A 44 -1.71 -19.32 0.65
CA ASP A 44 -2.50 -19.63 1.85
C ASP A 44 -2.13 -18.75 3.05
N ILE A 45 -1.59 -17.54 2.83
CA ILE A 45 -1.32 -16.63 3.94
C ILE A 45 -2.65 -16.21 4.56
N PRO A 46 -2.90 -16.50 5.85
CA PRO A 46 -4.25 -16.45 6.39
C PRO A 46 -4.71 -15.02 6.72
N THR A 47 -3.79 -14.07 6.89
CA THR A 47 -4.12 -12.68 7.26
C THR A 47 -3.50 -11.63 6.34
N LEU A 48 -4.11 -10.45 6.30
CA LEU A 48 -3.56 -9.29 5.59
C LEU A 48 -2.23 -8.87 6.22
N THR A 49 -2.14 -8.94 7.54
CA THR A 49 -0.92 -8.54 8.27
C THR A 49 0.27 -9.45 7.97
N GLU A 50 0.09 -10.77 7.93
CA GLU A 50 1.18 -11.69 7.55
C GLU A 50 1.55 -11.55 6.08
N THR A 51 0.58 -11.26 5.21
CA THR A 51 0.84 -11.00 3.79
C THR A 51 1.76 -9.79 3.62
N SER A 52 1.46 -8.69 4.32
CA SER A 52 2.31 -7.50 4.32
C SER A 52 3.71 -7.79 4.88
N LYS A 53 3.83 -8.53 6.00
CA LYS A 53 5.12 -8.89 6.60
C LYS A 53 5.98 -9.69 5.63
N TYR A 54 5.41 -10.71 4.99
CA TYR A 54 6.12 -11.53 4.01
C TYR A 54 6.67 -10.66 2.88
N LEU A 55 5.82 -9.84 2.25
CA LEU A 55 6.17 -9.03 1.08
C LEU A 55 7.27 -8.00 1.35
N CYS A 56 7.35 -7.48 2.58
CA CYS A 56 8.31 -6.44 2.96
C CYS A 56 9.60 -6.96 3.60
N SER A 57 9.60 -8.18 4.17
CA SER A 57 10.72 -8.72 4.97
C SER A 57 12.11 -8.75 4.31
N PRO A 58 12.28 -8.96 2.98
CA PRO A 58 13.62 -9.04 2.39
C PRO A 58 14.26 -7.69 2.10
N PHE A 59 13.52 -6.59 2.27
CA PHE A 59 13.91 -5.28 1.76
C PHE A 59 14.08 -4.28 2.89
N ASP A 60 15.14 -3.48 2.83
CA ASP A 60 15.38 -2.41 3.81
C ASP A 60 14.77 -1.09 3.36
N ASN A 61 14.79 -0.80 2.05
CA ASN A 61 14.29 0.46 1.52
C ASN A 61 12.79 0.43 1.21
N ILE A 62 12.17 1.61 1.33
CA ILE A 62 10.73 1.77 1.17
C ILE A 62 10.23 1.52 -0.26
N GLU A 63 11.07 1.76 -1.27
CA GLU A 63 10.68 1.60 -2.67
C GLU A 63 10.55 0.14 -3.07
N GLU A 64 11.47 -0.73 -2.66
CA GLU A 64 11.40 -2.16 -2.94
C GLU A 64 10.26 -2.82 -2.15
N LYS A 65 10.02 -2.39 -0.90
CA LYS A 65 8.82 -2.77 -0.14
C LYS A 65 7.54 -2.42 -0.90
N ALA A 66 7.43 -1.16 -1.35
CA ALA A 66 6.28 -0.69 -2.12
C ALA A 66 6.13 -1.44 -3.46
N ARG A 67 7.25 -1.74 -4.14
CA ARG A 67 7.26 -2.49 -5.40
C ARG A 67 6.76 -3.91 -5.21
N SER A 68 7.25 -4.62 -4.19
CA SER A 68 6.82 -5.99 -3.86
C SER A 68 5.30 -6.05 -3.61
N VAL A 69 4.77 -5.13 -2.80
CA VAL A 69 3.33 -5.03 -2.54
C VAL A 69 2.53 -4.71 -3.81
N TYR A 70 2.98 -3.73 -4.60
CA TYR A 70 2.33 -3.36 -5.85
C TYR A 70 2.19 -4.56 -6.80
N VAL A 71 3.30 -5.28 -7.03
CA VAL A 71 3.31 -6.45 -7.91
C VAL A 71 2.39 -7.54 -7.39
N TRP A 72 2.40 -7.82 -6.09
CA TRP A 72 1.50 -8.80 -5.49
C TRP A 72 0.02 -8.43 -5.72
N LEU A 73 -0.37 -7.17 -5.51
CA LEU A 73 -1.74 -6.71 -5.74
C LEU A 73 -2.14 -6.87 -7.21
N CYS A 74 -1.27 -6.51 -8.15
CA CYS A 74 -1.55 -6.66 -9.58
C CYS A 74 -1.72 -8.11 -10.02
N LEU A 75 -1.05 -9.05 -9.35
CA LEU A 75 -1.14 -10.48 -9.67
C LEU A 75 -2.30 -11.18 -8.97
N ASN A 76 -2.70 -10.72 -7.78
CA ASN A 76 -3.66 -11.42 -6.93
C ASN A 76 -5.05 -10.77 -6.88
N LEU A 77 -5.23 -9.57 -7.44
CA LEU A 77 -6.51 -8.88 -7.47
C LEU A 77 -6.99 -8.62 -8.90
N THR A 78 -8.26 -8.92 -9.16
CA THR A 78 -8.92 -8.61 -10.43
C THR A 78 -9.67 -7.29 -10.34
N TYR A 79 -9.39 -6.36 -11.26
CA TYR A 79 -10.11 -5.09 -11.31
C TYR A 79 -11.55 -5.26 -11.80
N ASP A 80 -12.50 -4.84 -10.98
CA ASP A 80 -13.93 -4.95 -11.26
C ASP A 80 -14.44 -3.76 -12.10
N LYS A 81 -14.22 -3.86 -13.41
CA LYS A 81 -14.65 -2.83 -14.37
C LYS A 81 -16.18 -2.66 -14.41
N VAL A 82 -16.93 -3.73 -14.15
CA VAL A 82 -18.40 -3.73 -14.25
C VAL A 82 -19.00 -2.93 -13.11
N ASN A 83 -18.63 -3.23 -11.86
CA ASN A 83 -19.11 -2.45 -10.71
C ASN A 83 -18.60 -1.01 -10.75
N ARG A 84 -17.37 -0.77 -11.22
CA ARG A 84 -16.86 0.60 -11.42
C ARG A 84 -17.75 1.42 -12.36
N LYS A 85 -18.20 0.80 -13.46
CA LYS A 85 -19.06 1.43 -14.48
C LYS A 85 -20.50 1.62 -14.01
N ASN A 86 -21.04 0.65 -13.27
CA ASN A 86 -22.45 0.63 -12.89
C ASN A 86 -22.73 1.25 -11.51
N HIS A 87 -21.70 1.73 -10.80
CA HIS A 87 -21.79 2.35 -9.47
C HIS A 87 -22.44 1.46 -8.40
N THR A 88 -22.41 0.15 -8.59
CA THR A 88 -22.92 -0.85 -7.66
C THR A 88 -21.87 -1.18 -6.60
N LEU A 89 -21.70 -0.26 -5.64
CA LEU A 89 -20.84 -0.42 -4.46
C LEU A 89 -21.30 -1.39 -3.35
N PRO A 90 -22.57 -1.87 -3.25
CA PRO A 90 -23.01 -2.73 -2.13
C PRO A 90 -22.23 -4.04 -1.95
N LYS A 91 -21.49 -4.49 -2.98
CA LYS A 91 -20.65 -5.69 -2.92
C LYS A 91 -19.43 -5.57 -2.00
N TYR A 92 -19.06 -4.37 -1.58
CA TYR A 92 -17.88 -4.09 -0.76
C TYR A 92 -18.25 -3.63 0.64
N ASN A 93 -19.20 -4.31 1.28
CA ASN A 93 -19.56 -4.09 2.68
C ASN A 93 -19.11 -5.30 3.52
N ALA A 94 -18.15 -5.08 4.42
CA ALA A 94 -17.56 -6.12 5.25
C ALA A 94 -18.57 -6.75 6.21
N GLU A 95 -19.56 -5.99 6.70
CA GLU A 95 -20.63 -6.49 7.57
C GLU A 95 -21.53 -7.51 6.87
N VAL A 96 -21.67 -7.40 5.54
CA VAL A 96 -22.53 -8.27 4.73
C VAL A 96 -21.80 -9.55 4.31
N MET A 97 -20.47 -9.53 4.25
CA MET A 97 -19.69 -10.65 3.70
C MET A 97 -19.16 -11.65 4.73
N GLY A 98 -19.15 -11.28 6.01
CA GLY A 98 -18.84 -12.20 7.10
C GLY A 98 -17.40 -12.75 7.24
N PRO A 99 -16.30 -12.16 6.72
CA PRO A 99 -14.98 -12.66 7.11
C PRO A 99 -14.65 -12.23 8.55
N SER A 100 -14.16 -13.16 9.36
CA SER A 100 -13.66 -12.90 10.71
C SER A 100 -12.28 -12.24 10.66
N PHE A 101 -12.20 -11.00 10.18
CA PHE A 101 -11.00 -10.18 10.37
C PHE A 101 -10.85 -9.83 11.84
N SER A 102 -9.61 -9.78 12.33
CA SER A 102 -9.37 -9.36 13.71
C SER A 102 -9.74 -7.88 13.90
N GLU A 103 -10.04 -7.49 15.13
CA GLU A 103 -10.36 -6.08 15.44
C GLU A 103 -9.17 -5.16 15.14
N GLU A 104 -7.94 -5.67 15.19
CA GLU A 104 -6.74 -4.96 14.76
C GLU A 104 -6.76 -4.69 13.26
N GLU A 105 -7.05 -5.70 12.43
CA GLU A 105 -7.12 -5.51 10.98
C GLU A 105 -8.22 -4.53 10.56
N LYS A 106 -9.37 -4.55 11.24
CA LYS A 106 -10.46 -3.59 11.00
C LYS A 106 -10.12 -2.15 11.41
N LYS A 107 -9.24 -1.95 12.39
CA LYS A 107 -8.74 -0.60 12.75
C LYS A 107 -7.79 -0.02 11.73
N ILE A 108 -7.18 -0.88 10.95
CA ILE A 108 -6.10 -0.56 10.03
C ILE A 108 -6.66 -0.35 8.63
N TYR A 109 -7.40 -1.34 8.16
CA TYR A 109 -7.89 -1.42 6.81
C TYR A 109 -9.35 -1.01 6.80
N ASN A 110 -9.73 -0.17 5.84
CA ASN A 110 -11.13 0.13 5.60
C ASN A 110 -11.87 -1.10 5.04
N ASP A 111 -13.20 -1.10 5.13
CA ASP A 111 -14.04 -2.22 4.69
C ASP A 111 -13.82 -2.60 3.23
N PHE A 112 -13.55 -1.63 2.35
CA PHE A 112 -13.27 -1.90 0.95
C PHE A 112 -11.99 -2.72 0.76
N ALA A 113 -10.93 -2.42 1.53
CA ALA A 113 -9.67 -3.14 1.49
C ALA A 113 -9.83 -4.57 2.01
N LEU A 114 -10.52 -4.72 3.14
CA LEU A 114 -10.85 -6.02 3.72
C LEU A 114 -11.64 -6.89 2.73
N CYS A 115 -12.68 -6.32 2.12
CA CYS A 115 -13.46 -7.00 1.09
C CYS A 115 -12.62 -7.35 -0.14
N ALA A 116 -11.73 -6.45 -0.58
CA ALA A 116 -10.85 -6.68 -1.71
C ALA A 116 -9.88 -7.84 -1.46
N PHE A 117 -9.30 -7.95 -0.25
CA PHE A 117 -8.42 -9.05 0.11
C PHE A 117 -9.15 -10.39 0.13
N TYR A 118 -10.38 -10.42 0.63
CA TYR A 118 -11.18 -11.63 0.71
C TYR A 118 -11.67 -12.08 -0.67
N LEU A 119 -12.30 -11.18 -1.42
CA LEU A 119 -12.92 -11.49 -2.72
C LEU A 119 -11.91 -11.66 -3.86
N LYS A 120 -10.67 -11.18 -3.67
CA LYS A 120 -9.65 -11.08 -4.73
C LYS A 120 -10.12 -10.28 -5.96
N THR A 121 -11.13 -9.43 -5.79
CA THR A 121 -11.61 -8.51 -6.81
C THR A 121 -12.08 -7.21 -6.17
N CYS A 122 -11.76 -6.08 -6.81
CA CYS A 122 -12.14 -4.76 -6.31
C CYS A 122 -12.06 -3.67 -7.38
N VAL A 123 -12.58 -2.49 -7.04
CA VAL A 123 -12.39 -1.25 -7.80
C VAL A 123 -11.21 -0.44 -7.23
N CYS A 124 -10.94 0.74 -7.81
CA CYS A 124 -9.83 1.61 -7.40
C CYS A 124 -9.75 1.86 -5.88
N THR A 125 -10.88 2.01 -5.18
CA THR A 125 -10.91 2.21 -3.73
C THR A 125 -10.40 0.99 -2.95
N GLY A 126 -10.63 -0.23 -3.43
CA GLY A 126 -10.10 -1.44 -2.79
C GLY A 126 -8.61 -1.62 -3.04
N PHE A 127 -8.13 -1.33 -4.26
CA PHE A 127 -6.69 -1.29 -4.54
C PHE A 127 -5.98 -0.23 -3.69
N ALA A 128 -6.51 0.99 -3.68
CA ALA A 128 -6.00 2.08 -2.87
C ALA A 128 -6.03 1.71 -1.39
N GLY A 129 -7.16 1.21 -0.87
CA GLY A 129 -7.29 0.83 0.53
C GLY A 129 -6.38 -0.33 0.94
N LEU A 130 -6.05 -1.27 0.05
CA LEU A 130 -5.07 -2.33 0.35
C LEU A 130 -3.64 -1.82 0.34
N PHE A 131 -3.33 -0.93 -0.60
CA PHE A 131 -2.02 -0.28 -0.67
C PHE A 131 -1.82 0.75 0.47
N GLU A 132 -2.90 1.41 0.88
CA GLU A 132 -2.95 2.53 1.84
C GLU A 132 -3.19 2.06 3.27
N GLY A 133 -4.12 1.11 3.48
CA GLY A 133 -4.59 0.67 4.80
C GLY A 133 -3.45 0.28 5.72
N LYS A 134 -2.31 -0.11 5.12
CA LYS A 134 -1.00 0.00 5.73
C LYS A 134 0.07 0.49 4.72
N TYR A 135 0.21 1.79 4.44
CA TYR A 135 1.56 2.35 4.21
C TYR A 135 2.50 2.14 5.44
N PHE A 136 1.99 1.53 6.51
CA PHE A 136 1.98 2.15 7.82
C PHE A 136 2.15 1.16 8.98
N TYR A 137 1.63 -0.07 8.93
CA TYR A 137 1.83 -1.01 10.06
C TYR A 137 3.11 -1.83 9.98
N SER A 138 3.91 -1.62 8.94
CA SER A 138 5.35 -1.56 9.13
C SER A 138 6.07 -0.91 7.93
N THR A 139 6.46 0.35 8.03
CA THR A 139 7.84 0.64 8.49
C THR A 139 8.17 0.03 9.86
N MET A 140 7.24 0.06 10.83
CA MET A 140 7.12 -0.59 12.18
C MET A 140 7.80 -1.95 12.58
N GLU A 141 8.80 -2.49 11.88
CA GLU A 141 9.89 -3.25 12.57
C GLU A 141 11.29 -2.68 12.25
N SER A 142 11.41 -1.68 11.36
CA SER A 142 12.63 -0.90 11.09
C SER A 142 12.61 0.46 11.78
#